data_AF-A0A4Q3CXR7-F1
#
_entry.id   AF-A0A4Q3CXR7-F1
#
_cell.length_a   1.000
_cell.length_b   1.000
_cell.length_c   1.000
_cell.angle_alpha   90.00
_cell.angle_beta   90.00
_cell.angle_gamma   90.00
#
_symmetry.space_group_name_H-M   'P 1'
#
loop_
_entity.id
_entity.type
_entity.pdbx_description
1 polymer ?
#
loop_
_entity_poly.entity_id
_entity_poly.type
_entity_poly.pdbx_seq_one_letter_code
_entity_poly.pdbx_strand_id
1 'polypeptide(L)'
;MADTTSFDQIVVLSAGAPQPAPVKARRKSSRLGKVASAVAWLGLMTVGIGAIVPLSLYTLDEINNRLLLQADQAGIEDTLEQDWSHSTSPDYVETVSELAMQLPVVDTGSAYVAASRATELDASRAFAWAQLAYLETRRASGKVNEASLNALTRSMDACPLCSQELVAWRFNFVLTNWYHIPDPLRRRAFEQADMLRWVGQNAEFLAEMRLKARKDGIPFDIYREAVNTPARTWDIDASAVAQAELKAQPAQQVEPEQPATPG
;
A
#
# COMPACT_ATOMS: atom_id res chain seq x y z
N MET A 1 15.29 -0.37 21.79
CA MET A 1 14.61 -1.33 20.91
C MET A 1 13.24 -0.73 20.63
N ALA A 2 13.03 -0.26 19.40
CA ALA A 2 11.80 0.41 18.99
C ALA A 2 10.86 -0.63 18.36
N ASP A 3 9.61 -0.63 18.80
CA ASP A 3 8.56 -1.52 18.30
C ASP A 3 8.35 -1.31 16.80
N THR A 4 8.52 -2.38 16.05
CA THR A 4 8.37 -2.49 14.59
C THR A 4 7.00 -3.08 14.27
N THR A 5 5.94 -2.35 14.58
CA THR A 5 4.56 -2.66 14.15
C THR A 5 3.84 -1.32 14.08
N SER A 6 3.56 -0.75 12.92
CA SER A 6 2.53 -1.14 11.96
C SER A 6 2.63 -0.09 10.83
N PHE A 7 2.36 -0.42 9.57
CA PHE A 7 2.43 0.46 8.38
C PHE A 7 3.77 0.55 7.60
N ASP A 8 4.67 -0.43 7.73
CA ASP A 8 5.83 -0.56 6.82
C ASP A 8 5.47 -1.08 5.41
N GLN A 9 4.21 -1.48 5.20
CA GLN A 9 3.70 -1.91 3.90
C GLN A 9 2.69 -0.87 3.40
N ILE A 10 2.89 -0.42 2.16
CA ILE A 10 1.85 0.27 1.40
C ILE A 10 0.83 -0.83 1.05
N VAL A 11 -0.25 -0.90 1.81
CA VAL A 11 -1.37 -1.80 1.51
C VAL A 11 -2.42 -0.97 0.79
N VAL A 12 -2.55 -1.13 -0.52
CA VAL A 12 -3.60 -0.53 -1.32
C VAL A 12 -4.56 -1.63 -1.72
N LEU A 13 -5.45 -2.02 -0.83
CA LEU A 13 -6.67 -2.68 -1.33
C LEU A 13 -7.55 -1.57 -1.88
N SER A 14 -7.42 -1.32 -3.18
CA SER A 14 -8.40 -0.55 -3.95
C SER A 14 -9.78 -0.99 -3.49
N ALA A 15 -10.52 -0.06 -2.89
CA ALA A 15 -11.80 -0.31 -2.24
C ALA A 15 -12.78 -0.96 -3.22
N GLY A 16 -12.87 -2.30 -3.22
CA GLY A 16 -13.70 -2.98 -4.22
C GLY A 16 -13.52 -4.49 -4.40
N ALA A 17 -13.17 -5.27 -3.38
CA ALA A 17 -13.34 -6.73 -3.44
C ALA A 17 -13.71 -7.30 -2.06
N PRO A 18 -14.92 -7.84 -1.87
CA PRO A 18 -15.23 -8.58 -0.65
C PRO A 18 -14.36 -9.84 -0.59
N GLN A 19 -13.72 -10.07 0.56
CA GLN A 19 -13.02 -11.32 0.84
C GLN A 19 -13.98 -12.51 0.66
N PRO A 20 -13.72 -13.47 -0.23
CA PRO A 20 -14.49 -14.70 -0.26
C PRO A 20 -14.06 -15.61 0.90
N ALA A 21 -15.06 -16.16 1.59
CA ALA A 21 -14.92 -17.15 2.66
C ALA A 21 -14.06 -18.36 2.21
N PRO A 22 -13.37 -19.07 3.14
CA PRO A 22 -12.48 -20.17 2.80
C PRO A 22 -13.22 -21.30 2.08
N VAL A 23 -12.89 -21.50 0.80
CA VAL A 23 -13.41 -22.63 0.01
C VAL A 23 -12.67 -23.89 0.44
N LYS A 24 -13.42 -24.83 1.03
CA LYS A 24 -12.93 -26.16 1.41
C LYS A 24 -12.31 -26.88 0.20
N ALA A 25 -11.07 -27.34 0.38
CA ALA A 25 -10.29 -28.11 -0.59
C ALA A 25 -11.12 -29.20 -1.30
N ARG A 26 -11.28 -29.08 -2.61
CA ARG A 26 -11.92 -30.10 -3.44
C ARG A 26 -10.92 -31.22 -3.73
N ARG A 27 -11.12 -32.35 -3.05
CA ARG A 27 -10.40 -33.62 -3.29
C ARG A 27 -10.39 -34.01 -4.77
N LYS A 28 -9.20 -34.38 -5.26
CA LYS A 28 -9.00 -35.18 -6.48
C LYS A 28 -9.83 -36.47 -6.40
N SER A 29 -10.65 -36.73 -7.42
CA SER A 29 -11.07 -38.09 -7.78
C SER A 29 -11.09 -38.24 -9.29
N SER A 30 -10.75 -39.45 -9.71
CA SER A 30 -10.30 -39.85 -11.03
C SER A 30 -11.41 -40.49 -11.88
N ARG A 31 -11.17 -40.50 -13.20
CA ARG A 31 -11.60 -41.46 -14.24
C ARG A 31 -12.96 -41.30 -14.94
N LEU A 32 -12.82 -41.20 -16.28
CA LEU A 32 -13.60 -41.78 -17.38
C LEU A 32 -15.12 -41.49 -17.52
N GLY A 33 -15.48 -40.91 -18.68
CA GLY A 33 -16.84 -40.93 -19.22
C GLY A 33 -16.94 -40.27 -20.61
N LYS A 34 -16.97 -41.11 -21.64
CA LYS A 34 -17.09 -40.88 -23.10
C LYS A 34 -18.19 -39.89 -23.61
N VAL A 35 -17.80 -39.14 -24.66
CA VAL A 35 -18.48 -38.92 -25.98
C VAL A 35 -19.53 -37.80 -26.17
N ALA A 36 -19.40 -37.18 -27.36
CA ALA A 36 -20.31 -36.30 -28.14
C ALA A 36 -20.25 -34.80 -27.81
N SER A 37 -20.10 -33.85 -28.74
CA SER A 37 -20.14 -33.88 -30.21
C SER A 37 -19.49 -32.60 -30.75
N ALA A 38 -18.59 -32.74 -31.73
CA ALA A 38 -18.13 -31.65 -32.59
C ALA A 38 -19.15 -31.46 -33.72
N VAL A 39 -19.81 -30.30 -33.81
CA VAL A 39 -20.26 -29.63 -35.05
C VAL A 39 -20.68 -28.20 -34.66
N ALA A 40 -20.30 -27.23 -35.50
CA ALA A 40 -20.66 -25.80 -35.48
C ALA A 40 -19.84 -24.89 -34.56
N TRP A 41 -18.66 -24.45 -35.02
CA TRP A 41 -18.18 -23.05 -34.90
C TRP A 41 -17.03 -22.74 -35.89
N LEU A 42 -17.01 -23.38 -37.07
CA LEU A 42 -15.96 -23.21 -38.10
C LEU A 42 -16.38 -22.27 -39.25
N GLY A 43 -17.22 -21.28 -38.96
CA GLY A 43 -17.85 -20.41 -39.97
C GLY A 43 -17.80 -18.91 -39.69
N LEU A 44 -16.81 -18.42 -38.93
CA LEU A 44 -16.70 -16.98 -38.63
C LEU A 44 -15.24 -16.56 -38.33
N MET A 45 -14.28 -16.94 -39.19
CA MET A 45 -12.84 -16.65 -39.00
C MET A 45 -12.12 -16.16 -40.26
N THR A 46 -12.73 -15.32 -41.11
CA THR A 46 -12.01 -14.75 -42.28
C THR A 46 -12.27 -13.28 -42.61
N VAL A 47 -12.94 -12.48 -41.77
CA VAL A 47 -12.96 -11.01 -41.91
C VAL A 47 -12.91 -10.35 -40.53
N GLY A 48 -11.72 -9.97 -40.06
CA GLY A 48 -11.58 -9.25 -38.79
C GLY A 48 -10.19 -9.22 -38.13
N ILE A 49 -9.11 -9.63 -38.80
CA ILE A 49 -7.79 -9.77 -38.15
C ILE A 49 -7.03 -8.42 -38.00
N GLY A 50 -7.51 -7.32 -38.60
CA GLY A 50 -6.79 -6.03 -38.55
C GLY A 50 -7.13 -5.09 -37.39
N ALA A 51 -8.21 -5.32 -36.62
CA ALA A 51 -8.73 -4.31 -35.68
C ALA A 51 -9.12 -4.85 -34.29
N ILE A 52 -8.99 -6.15 -34.02
CA ILE A 52 -9.37 -6.77 -32.72
C ILE A 52 -8.17 -6.94 -31.77
N VAL A 53 -6.94 -6.90 -32.28
CA VAL A 53 -5.72 -7.11 -31.47
C VAL A 53 -5.56 -6.12 -30.30
N PRO A 54 -5.87 -4.81 -30.43
CA PRO A 54 -5.72 -3.89 -29.31
C PRO A 54 -6.80 -4.09 -28.23
N LEU A 55 -8.02 -4.44 -28.63
CA LEU A 55 -9.14 -4.62 -27.71
C LEU A 55 -9.02 -5.92 -26.90
N SER A 56 -8.47 -6.99 -27.49
CA SER A 56 -8.28 -8.26 -26.78
C SER A 56 -7.25 -8.16 -25.65
N LEU A 57 -6.15 -7.41 -25.85
CA LEU A 57 -5.08 -7.28 -24.86
C LEU A 57 -5.57 -6.51 -23.62
N TYR A 58 -6.31 -5.42 -23.82
CA TYR A 58 -6.87 -4.65 -22.71
C TYR A 58 -7.85 -5.46 -21.85
N THR A 59 -8.72 -6.25 -22.50
CA THR A 59 -9.66 -7.10 -21.74
C THR A 59 -8.96 -8.24 -21.01
N LEU A 60 -7.85 -8.76 -21.55
CA LEU A 60 -7.09 -9.83 -20.90
C LEU A 60 -6.35 -9.31 -19.66
N ASP A 61 -5.76 -8.12 -19.74
CA ASP A 61 -5.06 -7.52 -18.60
C ASP A 61 -6.00 -7.17 -17.44
N GLU A 62 -7.20 -6.64 -17.72
CA GLU A 62 -8.23 -6.39 -16.70
C GLU A 62 -8.72 -7.69 -16.05
N ILE A 63 -8.89 -8.76 -16.84
CA ILE A 63 -9.25 -10.09 -16.31
C ILE A 63 -8.11 -10.64 -15.44
N ASN A 64 -6.87 -10.54 -15.90
CA ASN A 64 -5.70 -11.00 -15.15
C ASN A 64 -5.52 -10.23 -13.84
N ASN A 65 -5.75 -8.91 -13.85
CA ASN A 65 -5.71 -8.10 -12.64
C ASN A 65 -6.75 -8.57 -11.62
N ARG A 66 -8.01 -8.76 -12.06
CA ARG A 66 -9.07 -9.26 -11.17
C ARG A 66 -8.80 -10.66 -10.64
N LEU A 67 -8.27 -11.55 -11.48
CA LEU A 67 -7.88 -12.89 -11.06
C LEU A 67 -6.76 -12.85 -10.03
N LEU A 68 -5.78 -11.97 -10.23
CA LEU A 68 -4.66 -11.79 -9.33
C LEU A 68 -5.09 -11.23 -7.97
N LEU A 69 -6.00 -10.25 -7.95
CA LEU A 69 -6.59 -9.72 -6.71
C LEU A 69 -7.40 -10.78 -5.92
N GLN A 70 -7.84 -11.86 -6.58
CA GLN A 70 -8.57 -12.96 -5.96
C GLN A 70 -7.69 -14.20 -5.72
N ALA A 71 -6.42 -14.16 -6.11
CA ALA A 71 -5.51 -15.29 -5.98
C ALA A 71 -5.19 -15.58 -4.50
N ASP A 72 -5.02 -16.85 -4.18
CA ASP A 72 -4.39 -17.23 -2.91
C ASP A 72 -2.87 -17.05 -3.00
N GLN A 73 -2.16 -17.26 -1.88
CA GLN A 73 -0.72 -17.08 -1.83
C GLN A 73 0.01 -17.86 -2.93
N ALA A 74 -0.40 -19.10 -3.20
CA ALA A 74 0.20 -19.94 -4.23
C ALA A 74 -0.01 -19.36 -5.65
N GLY A 75 -1.18 -18.78 -5.92
CA GLY A 75 -1.44 -18.08 -7.18
C GLY A 75 -0.64 -16.77 -7.34
N ILE A 76 -0.35 -16.07 -6.25
CA ILE A 76 0.54 -14.90 -6.27
C ILE A 76 1.98 -15.35 -6.57
N GLU A 77 2.46 -16.37 -5.88
CA GLU A 77 3.81 -16.94 -6.10
C GLU A 77 3.98 -17.41 -7.56
N ASP A 78 3.01 -18.16 -8.10
CA ASP A 78 3.03 -18.60 -9.51
C ASP A 78 3.00 -17.42 -10.50
N THR A 79 2.26 -16.34 -10.18
CA THR A 79 2.25 -15.13 -11.00
C THR A 79 3.62 -14.44 -10.99
N LEU A 80 4.29 -14.37 -9.84
CA LEU A 80 5.62 -13.77 -9.73
C LEU A 80 6.71 -14.60 -10.41
N GLU A 81 6.50 -15.91 -10.55
CA GLU A 81 7.37 -16.81 -11.33
C GLU A 81 7.19 -16.65 -12.85
N GLN A 82 6.06 -16.10 -13.30
CA GLN A 82 5.80 -15.82 -14.72
C GLN A 82 6.43 -14.50 -15.18
N ASP A 83 6.64 -14.35 -16.49
CA ASP A 83 7.17 -13.11 -17.07
C ASP A 83 6.07 -12.05 -17.26
N TRP A 84 5.74 -11.35 -16.17
CA TRP A 84 4.80 -10.22 -16.15
C TRP A 84 5.47 -8.88 -16.53
N SER A 85 6.80 -8.86 -16.62
CA SER A 85 7.59 -7.62 -16.84
C SER A 85 7.27 -6.92 -18.17
N HIS A 86 6.76 -7.69 -19.13
CA HIS A 86 6.34 -7.21 -20.43
C HIS A 86 4.88 -6.75 -20.52
N SER A 87 4.11 -6.84 -19.43
CA SER A 87 2.73 -6.33 -19.43
C SER A 87 2.69 -4.84 -19.79
N THR A 88 1.63 -4.47 -20.51
CA THR A 88 1.34 -3.10 -20.91
C THR A 88 0.29 -2.44 -20.03
N SER A 89 -0.28 -3.17 -19.06
CA SER A 89 -1.30 -2.64 -18.17
C SER A 89 -0.66 -2.09 -16.89
N PRO A 90 -0.72 -0.75 -16.65
CA PRO A 90 -0.18 -0.15 -15.43
C PRO A 90 -0.90 -0.67 -14.17
N ASP A 91 -2.21 -0.90 -14.22
CA ASP A 91 -3.00 -1.44 -13.09
C ASP A 91 -2.54 -2.86 -12.70
N TYR A 92 -2.27 -3.70 -13.70
CA TYR A 92 -1.82 -5.06 -13.46
C TYR A 92 -0.44 -5.09 -12.80
N VAL A 93 0.54 -4.34 -13.35
CA VAL A 93 1.89 -4.32 -12.77
C VAL A 93 1.96 -3.57 -11.43
N GLU A 94 1.12 -2.55 -11.21
CA GLU A 94 0.98 -1.93 -9.88
C GLU A 94 0.46 -2.95 -8.85
N THR A 95 -0.53 -3.76 -9.23
CA THR A 95 -1.08 -4.84 -8.37
C THR A 95 -0.04 -5.93 -8.07
N VAL A 96 0.73 -6.37 -9.07
CA VAL A 96 1.85 -7.31 -8.87
C VAL A 96 2.85 -6.75 -7.87
N SER A 97 3.16 -5.45 -7.98
CA SER A 97 4.08 -4.77 -7.07
C SER A 97 3.62 -4.82 -5.62
N GLU A 98 2.34 -4.56 -5.38
CA GLU A 98 1.73 -4.56 -4.05
C GLU A 98 1.70 -5.97 -3.45
N LEU A 99 1.30 -6.97 -4.23
CA LEU A 99 1.20 -8.35 -3.76
C LEU A 99 2.57 -8.95 -3.43
N ALA A 100 3.60 -8.61 -4.21
CA ALA A 100 4.98 -9.01 -3.90
C ALA A 100 5.44 -8.48 -2.53
N MET A 101 4.88 -7.36 -2.07
CA MET A 101 5.15 -6.81 -0.74
C MET A 101 4.35 -7.46 0.39
N GLN A 102 3.30 -8.21 0.08
CA GLN A 102 2.39 -8.84 1.05
C GLN A 102 2.67 -10.33 1.28
N LEU A 103 3.57 -10.94 0.51
CA LEU A 103 3.99 -12.33 0.71
C LEU A 103 4.64 -12.54 2.09
N PRO A 104 4.54 -13.76 2.67
CA PRO A 104 5.20 -14.08 3.94
C PRO A 104 6.71 -13.87 3.89
N VAL A 105 7.31 -14.14 2.73
CA VAL A 105 8.67 -13.71 2.40
C VAL A 105 8.53 -12.62 1.33
N VAL A 106 8.75 -11.37 1.75
CA VAL A 106 8.61 -10.20 0.89
C VAL A 106 9.57 -10.29 -0.31
N ASP A 107 9.02 -10.23 -1.53
CA ASP A 107 9.82 -10.15 -2.75
C ASP A 107 10.01 -8.69 -3.19
N THR A 108 10.98 -8.03 -2.56
CA THR A 108 11.36 -6.64 -2.90
C THR A 108 11.92 -6.49 -4.32
N GLY A 109 12.37 -7.58 -4.96
CA GLY A 109 12.92 -7.56 -6.31
C GLY A 109 11.80 -7.38 -7.33
N SER A 110 10.81 -8.28 -7.27
CA SER A 110 9.62 -8.21 -8.12
C SER A 110 8.81 -6.94 -7.84
N ALA A 111 8.61 -6.57 -6.57
CA ALA A 111 7.94 -5.33 -6.21
C ALA A 111 8.58 -4.09 -6.87
N TYR A 112 9.91 -4.02 -6.87
CA TYR A 112 10.61 -2.89 -7.47
C TYR A 112 10.43 -2.83 -8.99
N VAL A 113 10.61 -3.96 -9.67
CA VAL A 113 10.51 -4.01 -11.14
C VAL A 113 9.07 -3.69 -11.57
N ALA A 114 8.09 -4.18 -10.83
CA ALA A 114 6.67 -3.97 -11.06
C ALA A 114 6.26 -2.50 -10.84
N ALA A 115 6.65 -1.89 -9.71
CA ALA A 115 6.40 -0.48 -9.46
C ALA A 115 7.10 0.43 -10.49
N SER A 116 8.34 0.11 -10.87
CA SER A 116 9.07 0.85 -11.90
C SER A 116 8.29 0.81 -13.22
N ARG A 117 7.87 -0.39 -13.64
CA ARG A 117 7.09 -0.58 -14.87
C ARG A 117 5.75 0.16 -14.82
N ALA A 118 5.04 0.14 -13.71
CA ALA A 118 3.78 0.87 -13.53
C ALA A 118 3.98 2.38 -13.79
N THR A 119 5.05 2.95 -13.23
CA THR A 119 5.36 4.38 -13.39
C THR A 119 5.91 4.78 -14.76
N GLU A 120 6.54 3.85 -15.48
CA GLU A 120 6.95 4.02 -16.88
C GLU A 120 5.74 4.02 -17.82
N LEU A 121 4.77 3.14 -17.56
CA LEU A 121 3.54 3.03 -18.34
C LEU A 121 2.60 4.22 -18.07
N ASP A 122 2.53 4.66 -16.81
CA ASP A 122 1.67 5.76 -16.38
C ASP A 122 2.32 6.54 -15.22
N ALA A 123 2.77 7.76 -15.51
CA ALA A 123 3.42 8.61 -14.52
C ALA A 123 2.46 9.12 -13.42
N SER A 124 1.15 8.96 -13.58
CA SER A 124 0.14 9.37 -12.58
C SER A 124 -0.04 8.35 -11.44
N ARG A 125 0.63 7.20 -11.50
CA ARG A 125 0.56 6.12 -10.49
C ARG A 125 1.24 6.49 -9.17
N ALA A 126 0.48 7.21 -8.36
CA ALA A 126 0.97 7.78 -7.11
C ALA A 126 1.36 6.73 -6.06
N PHE A 127 0.68 5.57 -6.03
CA PHE A 127 1.02 4.47 -5.13
C PHE A 127 2.28 3.73 -5.58
N ALA A 128 2.41 3.40 -6.86
CA ALA A 128 3.66 2.87 -7.42
C ALA A 128 4.87 3.79 -7.14
N TRP A 129 4.73 5.10 -7.29
CA TRP A 129 5.80 6.05 -6.91
C TRP A 129 6.12 6.03 -5.41
N ALA A 130 5.12 5.92 -4.53
CA ALA A 130 5.35 5.79 -3.09
C ALA A 130 6.09 4.49 -2.76
N GLN A 131 5.75 3.41 -3.45
CA GLN A 131 6.41 2.12 -3.29
C GLN A 131 7.86 2.13 -3.75
N LEU A 132 8.16 2.82 -4.85
CA LEU A 132 9.54 3.08 -5.26
C LEU A 132 10.31 3.88 -4.20
N ALA A 133 9.70 4.89 -3.58
CA ALA A 133 10.36 5.65 -2.51
C ALA A 133 10.76 4.77 -1.32
N TYR A 134 9.87 3.86 -0.92
CA TYR A 134 10.14 2.85 0.11
C TYR A 134 11.26 1.90 -0.30
N LEU A 135 11.15 1.28 -1.48
CA LEU A 135 12.07 0.26 -1.96
C LEU A 135 13.48 0.82 -2.21
N GLU A 136 13.59 2.05 -2.71
CA GLU A 136 14.86 2.76 -2.84
C GLU A 136 15.54 3.00 -1.49
N THR A 137 14.76 3.45 -0.50
CA THR A 137 15.25 3.63 0.87
C THR A 137 15.75 2.32 1.47
N ARG A 138 15.00 1.23 1.26
CA ARG A 138 15.38 -0.13 1.70
C ARG A 138 16.68 -0.62 1.05
N ARG A 139 16.82 -0.45 -0.27
CA ARG A 139 18.04 -0.79 -1.02
C ARG A 139 19.25 0.01 -0.52
N ALA A 140 19.04 1.26 -0.13
CA ALA A 140 20.04 2.11 0.49
C ALA A 140 20.23 1.86 2.01
N SER A 141 19.96 0.63 2.48
CA SER A 141 20.12 0.22 3.89
C SER A 141 19.31 1.06 4.88
N GLY A 142 18.09 1.44 4.48
CA GLY A 142 17.18 2.27 5.28
C GLY A 142 17.48 3.77 5.23
N LYS A 143 18.39 4.21 4.36
CA LYS A 143 18.72 5.64 4.21
C LYS A 143 18.03 6.22 2.99
N VAL A 144 17.38 7.36 3.18
CA VAL A 144 16.84 8.15 2.07
C VAL A 144 17.99 8.60 1.17
N ASN A 145 17.85 8.34 -0.13
CA ASN A 145 18.74 8.74 -1.21
C ASN A 145 18.00 9.62 -2.25
N GLU A 146 18.72 10.11 -3.26
CA GLU A 146 18.12 10.95 -4.31
C GLU A 146 16.95 10.27 -5.04
N ALA A 147 17.08 8.97 -5.34
CA ALA A 147 16.04 8.19 -6.02
C ALA A 147 14.74 8.11 -5.17
N SER A 148 14.87 7.84 -3.88
CA SER A 148 13.73 7.80 -2.95
C SER A 148 13.06 9.17 -2.78
N LEU A 149 13.82 10.26 -2.76
CA LEU A 149 13.28 11.63 -2.70
C LEU A 149 12.56 12.01 -3.99
N ASN A 150 13.11 11.62 -5.14
CA ASN A 150 12.48 11.83 -6.44
C ASN A 150 11.15 11.07 -6.53
N ALA A 151 11.16 9.79 -6.15
CA ALA A 151 9.97 8.96 -6.13
C ALA A 151 8.90 9.50 -5.17
N LEU A 152 9.28 9.94 -3.96
CA LEU A 152 8.35 10.57 -3.01
C LEU A 152 7.74 11.85 -3.58
N THR A 153 8.55 12.68 -4.23
CA THR A 153 8.11 13.94 -4.87
C THR A 153 7.10 13.63 -5.97
N ARG A 154 7.42 12.68 -6.87
CA ARG A 154 6.53 12.26 -7.95
C ARG A 154 5.23 11.66 -7.42
N SER A 155 5.28 10.88 -6.35
CA SER A 155 4.07 10.39 -5.67
C SER A 155 3.20 11.56 -5.23
N MET A 156 3.77 12.51 -4.49
CA MET A 156 3.07 13.69 -3.99
C MET A 156 2.49 14.57 -5.11
N ASP A 157 3.18 14.70 -6.23
CA ASP A 157 2.75 15.51 -7.38
C ASP A 157 1.68 14.82 -8.23
N ALA A 158 1.84 13.51 -8.47
CA ALA A 158 0.92 12.71 -9.28
C ALA A 158 -0.49 12.70 -8.69
N CYS A 159 -0.57 12.58 -7.36
CA CYS A 159 -1.84 12.66 -6.67
C CYS A 159 -1.67 13.11 -5.22
N PRO A 160 -1.88 14.40 -4.93
CA PRO A 160 -1.71 14.93 -3.58
C PRO A 160 -2.70 14.38 -2.54
N LEU A 161 -3.95 14.08 -2.94
CA LEU A 161 -5.07 13.83 -2.01
C LEU A 161 -6.03 12.69 -2.41
N CYS A 162 -5.69 11.77 -3.34
CA CYS A 162 -6.63 10.72 -3.78
C CYS A 162 -6.94 9.66 -2.72
N SER A 163 -6.04 9.42 -1.76
CA SER A 163 -6.24 8.40 -0.74
C SER A 163 -5.73 8.88 0.61
N GLN A 164 -6.54 8.66 1.65
CA GLN A 164 -6.16 8.95 3.03
C GLN A 164 -5.00 8.06 3.47
N GLU A 165 -5.01 6.78 3.07
CA GLU A 165 -3.94 5.82 3.38
C GLU A 165 -2.62 6.24 2.76
N LEU A 166 -2.65 6.72 1.52
CA LEU A 166 -1.45 7.19 0.83
C LEU A 166 -0.88 8.46 1.48
N VAL A 167 -1.74 9.39 1.85
CA VAL A 167 -1.33 10.61 2.57
C VAL A 167 -0.75 10.26 3.95
N ALA A 168 -1.41 9.36 4.69
CA ALA A 168 -0.93 8.88 5.98
C ALA A 168 0.43 8.19 5.87
N TRP A 169 0.59 7.32 4.86
CA TRP A 169 1.85 6.65 4.58
C TRP A 169 2.97 7.64 4.27
N ARG A 170 2.74 8.60 3.35
CA ARG A 170 3.74 9.62 3.00
C ARG A 170 4.15 10.46 4.21
N PHE A 171 3.17 10.82 5.03
CA PHE A 171 3.43 11.60 6.24
C PHE A 171 4.29 10.82 7.24
N ASN A 172 3.94 9.56 7.50
CA ASN A 172 4.73 8.67 8.34
C ASN A 172 6.15 8.42 7.78
N PHE A 173 6.28 8.24 6.46
CA PHE A 173 7.56 8.09 5.79
C PHE A 173 8.45 9.33 6.00
N VAL A 174 7.88 10.53 5.88
CA VAL A 174 8.60 11.79 6.11
C VAL A 174 9.02 11.94 7.56
N LEU A 175 8.15 11.65 8.53
CA LEU A 175 8.50 11.73 9.95
C LEU A 175 9.59 10.72 10.32
N THR A 176 9.49 9.49 9.82
CA THR A 176 10.48 8.43 10.08
C THR A 176 11.87 8.80 9.56
N ASN A 177 11.92 9.52 8.44
CA ASN A 177 13.18 9.90 7.79
C ASN A 177 13.53 11.38 7.97
N TRP A 178 12.95 12.04 8.99
CA TRP A 178 12.90 13.50 9.13
C TRP A 178 14.19 14.22 8.75
N TYR A 179 15.31 13.82 9.36
CA TYR A 179 16.61 14.47 9.19
C TYR A 179 17.20 14.37 7.78
N HIS A 180 16.73 13.43 6.96
CA HIS A 180 17.15 13.23 5.57
C HIS A 180 16.15 13.77 4.54
N ILE A 181 14.94 14.11 4.95
CA ILE A 181 13.95 14.76 4.07
C ILE A 181 14.23 16.26 3.99
N PRO A 182 14.30 16.88 2.80
CA PRO A 182 14.48 18.32 2.66
C PRO A 182 13.23 19.10 3.09
N ASP A 183 13.42 20.33 3.59
CA ASP A 183 12.36 21.20 4.14
C ASP A 183 11.12 21.35 3.23
N PRO A 184 11.24 21.53 1.89
CA PRO A 184 10.08 21.61 1.02
C PRO A 184 9.18 20.38 1.06
N LEU A 185 9.76 19.18 1.15
CA LEU A 185 8.98 17.93 1.24
C LEU A 185 8.38 17.72 2.62
N ARG A 186 9.06 18.18 3.67
CA ARG A 186 8.48 18.21 5.02
C ARG A 186 7.22 19.06 5.05
N ARG A 187 7.30 20.31 4.57
CA ARG A 187 6.15 21.23 4.51
C ARG A 187 5.00 20.64 3.71
N ARG A 188 5.30 20.12 2.51
CA ARG A 188 4.30 19.49 1.64
C ARG A 188 3.60 18.30 2.30
N ALA A 189 4.34 17.46 3.04
CA ALA A 189 3.75 16.35 3.78
C ALA A 189 2.81 16.83 4.89
N PHE A 190 3.17 17.89 5.61
CA PHE A 190 2.30 18.52 6.61
C PHE A 190 1.05 19.16 5.97
N GLU A 191 1.19 19.81 4.82
CA GLU A 191 0.06 20.37 4.05
C GLU A 191 -0.92 19.26 3.62
N GLN A 192 -0.40 18.14 3.10
CA GLN A 192 -1.24 17.00 2.72
C GLN A 192 -1.87 16.33 3.96
N ALA A 193 -1.11 16.16 5.05
CA ALA A 193 -1.62 15.56 6.28
C ALA A 193 -2.71 16.40 6.97
N ASP A 194 -2.68 17.73 6.86
CA ASP A 194 -3.74 18.59 7.40
C ASP A 194 -5.11 18.30 6.77
N MET A 195 -5.14 17.80 5.52
CA MET A 195 -6.38 17.35 4.89
C MET A 195 -6.98 16.09 5.54
N LEU A 196 -6.16 15.23 6.16
CA LEU A 196 -6.67 14.05 6.90
C LEU A 196 -7.56 14.47 8.07
N ARG A 197 -7.32 15.65 8.65
CA ARG A 197 -8.15 16.22 9.72
C ARG A 197 -9.60 16.48 9.27
N TRP A 198 -9.82 16.71 7.97
CA TRP A 198 -11.15 17.01 7.42
C TRP A 198 -11.95 15.79 7.04
N VAL A 199 -11.27 14.78 6.52
CA VAL A 199 -11.91 13.65 5.85
C VAL A 199 -11.87 12.45 6.79
N GLY A 200 -12.63 12.48 7.88
CA GLY A 200 -12.94 11.28 8.68
C GLY A 200 -12.25 11.16 10.06
N GLN A 201 -12.26 9.93 10.60
CA GLN A 201 -11.80 9.58 11.95
C GLN A 201 -10.26 9.47 12.07
N ASN A 202 -9.50 10.38 11.45
CA ASN A 202 -8.03 10.34 11.46
C ASN A 202 -7.39 11.03 12.68
N ALA A 203 -8.19 11.45 13.66
CA ALA A 203 -7.71 12.14 14.85
C ALA A 203 -6.72 11.28 15.66
N GLU A 204 -6.99 9.97 15.77
CA GLU A 204 -6.09 9.03 16.45
C GLU A 204 -4.74 8.91 15.72
N PHE A 205 -4.76 8.72 14.39
CA PHE A 205 -3.53 8.67 13.59
C PHE A 205 -2.70 9.95 13.73
N LEU A 206 -3.32 11.13 13.61
CA LEU A 206 -2.62 12.40 13.75
C LEU A 206 -2.06 12.60 15.18
N ALA A 207 -2.77 12.12 16.20
CA ALA A 207 -2.27 12.12 17.58
C ALA A 207 -1.06 11.19 17.75
N GLU A 208 -1.11 9.97 17.21
CA GLU A 208 0.01 9.01 17.20
C GLU A 208 1.24 9.59 16.48
N MET A 209 1.05 10.21 15.31
CA MET A 209 2.13 10.87 14.56
C MET A 209 2.73 12.04 15.34
N ARG A 210 1.92 12.82 16.06
CA ARG A 210 2.41 13.90 16.93
C ARG A 210 3.26 13.35 18.08
N LEU A 211 2.82 12.27 18.73
CA LEU A 211 3.58 11.61 19.80
C LEU A 211 4.91 11.04 19.28
N LYS A 212 4.87 10.34 18.14
CA LYS A 212 6.07 9.83 17.46
C LYS A 212 7.05 10.96 17.16
N ALA A 213 6.58 12.04 16.54
CA ALA A 213 7.40 13.19 16.20
C ALA A 213 8.06 13.82 17.44
N ARG A 214 7.32 13.99 18.55
CA ARG A 214 7.87 14.51 19.80
C ARG A 214 8.95 13.61 20.39
N LYS A 215 8.72 12.30 20.37
CA LYS A 215 9.72 11.31 20.84
C LYS A 215 11.02 11.40 20.04
N ASP A 216 10.93 11.72 18.75
CA ASP A 216 12.08 11.83 17.84
C ASP A 216 12.69 13.25 17.78
N GLY A 217 12.22 14.18 18.62
CA GLY A 217 12.69 15.57 18.67
C GLY A 217 12.26 16.43 17.48
N ILE A 218 11.25 15.99 16.73
CA ILE A 218 10.72 16.70 15.54
C ILE A 218 9.81 17.84 16.01
N PRO A 219 9.99 19.08 15.51
CA PRO A 219 9.16 20.23 15.87
C PRO A 219 7.79 20.19 15.17
N PHE A 220 6.98 19.17 15.48
CA PHE A 220 5.71 18.89 14.82
C PHE A 220 4.75 20.08 14.82
N ASP A 221 4.56 20.70 15.99
CA ASP A 221 3.59 21.78 16.16
C ASP A 221 3.98 23.03 15.35
N ILE A 222 5.29 23.30 15.20
CA ILE A 222 5.81 24.41 14.37
C ILE A 222 5.47 24.19 12.89
N TYR A 223 5.69 22.98 12.38
CA TYR A 223 5.37 22.67 10.98
C TYR A 223 3.87 22.68 10.73
N ARG A 224 3.09 22.11 11.66
CA ARG A 224 1.62 22.12 11.61
C ARG A 224 1.06 23.54 11.56
N GLU A 225 1.54 24.43 12.43
CA GLU A 225 1.06 25.82 12.49
C GLU A 225 1.48 26.66 11.28
N ALA A 226 2.58 26.28 10.62
CA ALA A 226 3.05 26.93 9.40
C ALA A 226 2.28 26.49 8.14
N VAL A 227 1.43 25.46 8.21
CA VAL A 227 0.59 25.03 7.09
C VAL A 227 -0.45 26.10 6.80
N ASN A 228 -0.41 26.68 5.60
CA ASN A 228 -1.37 27.69 5.15
C ASN A 228 -2.48 27.04 4.31
N THR A 229 -3.21 26.12 4.91
CA THR A 229 -4.45 25.59 4.33
C THR A 229 -5.61 26.54 4.67
N PRO A 230 -6.67 26.63 3.84
CA PRO A 230 -7.89 27.38 4.19
C PRO A 230 -8.60 26.90 5.47
N ALA A 231 -8.05 25.89 6.14
CA ALA A 231 -8.59 25.15 7.25
C ALA A 231 -8.17 25.71 8.61
N ARG A 232 -8.79 26.80 9.06
CA ARG A 232 -8.59 27.28 10.43
C ARG A 232 -9.41 26.47 11.47
N THR A 233 -8.70 26.16 12.56
CA THR A 233 -9.15 25.92 13.95
C THR A 233 -10.04 24.71 14.25
N TRP A 234 -9.48 23.51 14.17
CA TRP A 234 -9.85 22.42 15.09
C TRP A 234 -8.56 21.90 15.72
N ASP A 235 -8.39 22.17 17.01
CA ASP A 235 -7.32 21.56 17.81
C ASP A 235 -7.52 20.03 17.79
N ILE A 236 -6.43 19.28 17.62
CA ILE A 236 -6.44 17.84 17.87
C ILE A 236 -6.93 17.69 19.31
N ASP A 237 -8.12 17.11 19.50
CA ASP A 237 -8.74 16.99 20.81
C ASP A 237 -7.76 16.30 21.77
N ALA A 238 -7.62 16.86 22.98
CA ALA A 238 -6.78 16.30 24.04
C ALA A 238 -7.16 14.84 24.35
N SER A 239 -8.43 14.45 24.11
CA SER A 239 -8.90 13.08 24.27
C SER A 239 -8.21 12.09 23.31
N ALA A 240 -7.97 12.47 22.05
CA ALA A 240 -7.29 11.63 21.07
C ALA A 240 -5.80 11.46 21.40
N VAL A 241 -5.16 12.50 21.95
CA VAL A 241 -3.78 12.43 22.44
C VAL A 241 -3.67 11.47 23.61
N ALA A 242 -4.57 11.57 24.60
CA ALA A 242 -4.59 10.69 25.76
C ALA A 242 -4.78 9.20 25.36
N GLN A 243 -5.64 8.92 24.37
CA GLN A 243 -5.85 7.56 23.86
C GLN A 243 -4.60 7.00 23.16
N ALA A 244 -3.90 7.82 22.37
CA ALA A 244 -2.66 7.40 21.73
C ALA A 244 -1.54 7.14 22.75
N GLU A 245 -1.45 7.94 23.82
CA GLU A 245 -0.51 7.72 24.93
C GLU A 245 -0.81 6.42 25.69
N LEU A 246 -2.09 6.09 25.90
CA LEU A 246 -2.52 4.83 26.51
C LEU A 246 -2.13 3.60 25.65
N LYS A 247 -2.31 3.68 24.32
CA LYS A 247 -1.91 2.61 23.40
C LYS A 247 -0.39 2.44 23.32
N ALA A 248 0.38 3.51 23.52
CA ALA A 248 1.85 3.49 23.45
C ALA A 248 2.54 2.99 24.73
N GLN A 249 1.81 2.77 25.82
CA GLN A 249 2.36 2.20 27.05
C GLN A 249 2.48 0.67 26.90
N PRO A 250 3.68 0.07 27.09
CA PRO A 250 3.82 -1.37 27.11
C PRO A 250 2.97 -1.92 28.25
N ALA A 251 2.17 -2.96 27.97
CA ALA A 251 1.32 -3.63 28.95
C ALA A 251 2.15 -3.96 30.19
N GLN A 252 1.94 -3.20 31.28
CA GLN A 252 2.47 -3.58 32.58
C GLN A 252 1.88 -4.95 32.89
N GLN A 253 2.76 -5.95 32.96
CA GLN A 253 2.45 -7.26 33.49
C GLN A 253 1.91 -7.07 34.91
N VAL A 254 0.58 -7.10 35.04
CA VAL A 254 -0.06 -7.24 36.34
C VAL A 254 0.13 -8.71 36.71
N GLU A 255 1.20 -8.98 37.43
CA GLU A 255 1.41 -10.24 38.15
C GLU A 255 0.26 -10.38 39.17
N PRO A 256 -0.57 -11.43 39.09
CA PRO A 256 -1.68 -11.60 40.03
C PRO A 256 -1.12 -12.01 41.39
N GLU A 257 -1.19 -11.07 42.34
CA GLU A 257 -0.91 -11.28 43.75
C GLU A 257 -1.81 -12.42 44.29
N GLN A 258 -1.21 -13.55 44.65
CA GLN A 258 -1.91 -14.68 45.26
C GLN A 258 -2.40 -14.27 46.66
N PRO A 259 -3.70 -14.41 46.99
CA PRO A 259 -4.19 -14.10 48.32
C PRO A 259 -3.71 -15.12 49.34
N ALA A 260 -3.08 -14.61 50.40
CA ALA A 260 -2.65 -15.36 51.57
C ALA A 260 -3.84 -16.12 52.21
N THR A 261 -3.62 -17.41 52.47
CA THR A 261 -4.59 -18.28 53.15
C THR A 261 -4.56 -18.01 54.65
N PRO A 262 -5.70 -17.78 55.33
CA PRO A 262 -5.72 -17.66 56.79
C PRO A 262 -5.73 -19.05 57.44
N GLY A 263 -4.90 -19.20 58.48
CA GLY A 263 -4.87 -20.36 59.39
C GLY A 263 -5.66 -20.13 60.67
#